data_AF-A0A431WT69-F1
#
_entry.id   AF-A0A431WT69-F1
#
_cell.length_a   1.000
_cell.length_b   1.000
_cell.length_c   1.000
_cell.angle_alpha   90.00
_cell.angle_beta   90.00
_cell.angle_gamma   90.00
#
_symmetry.space_group_name_H-M   'P 1'
#
loop_
_entity.id
_entity.type
_entity.pdbx_description
1 polymer ?
#
loop_
_entity_poly.entity_id
_entity_poly.type
_entity_poly.pdbx_seq_one_letter_code
_entity_poly.pdbx_strand_id
1 'polypeptide(L)'
;MFDIFASDIINPVSVLKQYEFLEPVYHSDGMGHVQEQLLVSDQPCSLEGLLERIEEDNDWDSCLAMFEEQPKVWLLSFSEKLGNIAYYHTKCNMQIFSLLTERSDIIAFLQDADRWFWDISNRQMIPVLIKKIESMLTHHYSDDLEKEFDTSILTTVKLNLERLYKLDNG
;
A
#
# COMPACT_ATOMS: atom_id res chain seq x y z
N MET A 1 -10.23 27.06 27.18
CA MET A 1 -11.53 27.61 26.72
C MET A 1 -11.30 28.21 25.33
N PHE A 2 -11.45 27.38 24.31
CA PHE A 2 -12.04 27.69 23.01
C PHE A 2 -12.51 26.35 22.46
N ASP A 3 -13.82 26.14 22.51
CA ASP A 3 -14.53 25.10 21.79
C ASP A 3 -14.27 25.28 20.29
N ILE A 4 -13.50 24.36 19.69
CA ILE A 4 -13.45 24.14 18.23
C ILE A 4 -13.65 22.64 17.95
N PHE A 5 -14.50 21.99 18.74
CA PHE A 5 -14.95 20.61 18.52
C PHE A 5 -16.46 20.55 18.26
N ALA A 6 -17.01 21.60 17.65
CA ALA A 6 -18.38 21.64 17.18
C ALA A 6 -18.39 21.65 15.64
N SER A 7 -18.71 20.48 15.06
CA SER A 7 -19.46 20.35 13.81
C SER A 7 -18.90 20.89 12.49
N ASP A 8 -17.58 20.92 12.27
CA ASP A 8 -17.12 20.92 10.89
C ASP A 8 -17.09 19.47 10.40
N ILE A 9 -18.02 19.18 9.50
CA ILE A 9 -18.07 17.99 8.65
C ILE A 9 -16.83 18.03 7.77
N ILE A 10 -15.66 17.76 8.35
CA ILE A 10 -14.43 17.70 7.57
C ILE A 10 -14.48 16.36 6.86
N ASN A 11 -14.75 16.42 5.55
CA ASN A 11 -14.79 15.27 4.66
C ASN A 11 -13.46 14.49 4.80
N PRO A 12 -13.49 13.21 5.20
CA PRO A 12 -12.28 12.45 5.52
C PRO A 12 -11.39 12.24 4.29
N VAL A 13 -11.96 12.15 3.08
CA VAL A 13 -11.20 12.10 1.83
C VAL A 13 -10.40 13.39 1.61
N SER A 14 -10.97 14.55 1.94
CA SER A 14 -10.30 15.84 1.82
C SER A 14 -9.13 15.98 2.79
N VAL A 15 -9.24 15.42 4.00
CA VAL A 15 -8.13 15.35 4.97
C VAL A 15 -7.06 14.37 4.46
N LEU A 16 -7.49 13.19 4.00
CA LEU A 16 -6.58 12.17 3.49
C LEU A 16 -5.78 12.68 2.28
N LYS A 17 -6.40 13.47 1.41
CA LYS A 17 -5.74 14.11 0.26
C LYS A 17 -4.53 14.98 0.65
N GLN A 18 -4.57 15.54 1.86
CA GLN A 18 -3.52 16.42 2.41
C GLN A 18 -2.62 15.68 3.41
N TYR A 19 -2.75 14.35 3.51
CA TYR A 19 -1.99 13.56 4.45
C TYR A 19 -0.51 13.51 4.04
N GLU A 20 0.35 13.86 4.97
CA GLU A 20 1.81 13.82 4.85
C GLU A 20 2.35 12.57 5.56
N PHE A 21 3.09 11.74 4.81
CA PHE A 21 3.79 10.60 5.37
C PHE A 21 5.19 11.02 5.79
N LEU A 22 5.45 10.99 7.10
CA LEU A 22 6.77 11.31 7.63
C LEU A 22 7.72 10.12 7.48
N GLU A 23 8.85 10.36 6.84
CA GLU A 23 9.94 9.39 6.80
C GLU A 23 10.69 9.38 8.14
N PRO A 24 11.11 8.20 8.63
CA PRO A 24 11.96 8.11 9.79
C PRO A 24 13.34 8.72 9.50
N VAL A 25 13.95 9.31 10.52
CA VAL A 25 15.32 9.84 10.40
C VAL A 25 16.30 8.80 10.93
N TYR A 26 17.27 8.42 10.11
CA TYR A 26 18.30 7.45 10.46
C TYR A 26 19.57 8.14 10.92
N HIS A 27 20.07 7.75 12.09
CA HIS A 27 21.30 8.28 12.68
C HIS A 27 22.26 7.14 13.02
N SER A 28 23.56 7.34 12.86
CA SER A 28 24.54 6.39 13.41
C SER A 28 24.68 6.61 14.91
N ASP A 29 24.66 5.53 15.69
CA ASP A 29 24.89 5.57 17.14
C ASP A 29 26.38 5.74 17.53
N GLY A 30 27.27 5.84 16.54
CA GLY A 30 28.72 5.91 16.75
C GLY A 30 29.39 4.58 17.13
N MET A 31 28.61 3.50 17.29
CA MET A 31 29.07 2.13 17.59
C MET A 31 28.89 1.18 16.40
N GLY A 32 28.45 1.71 15.26
CA GLY A 32 28.21 0.93 14.03
C GLY A 32 26.77 0.45 13.88
N HIS A 33 25.83 0.88 14.72
CA HIS A 33 24.40 0.65 14.51
C HIS A 33 23.72 1.91 13.96
N VAL A 34 22.63 1.69 13.24
CA VAL A 34 21.71 2.74 12.79
C VAL A 34 20.53 2.76 13.75
N GLN A 35 20.29 3.92 14.36
CA GLN A 35 19.09 4.19 15.13
C GLN A 35 18.05 4.89 14.25
N GLU A 36 16.83 4.41 14.34
CA GLU A 36 15.67 4.98 13.66
C GLU A 36 14.93 5.91 14.62
N GLN A 37 14.76 7.17 14.23
CA GLN A 37 13.93 8.13 14.94
C GLN A 37 12.60 8.27 14.19
N LEU A 38 11.52 7.76 14.79
CA LEU A 38 10.16 8.00 14.32
C LEU A 38 9.78 9.46 14.59
N LEU A 39 9.42 10.19 13.54
CA LEU A 39 8.87 11.53 13.66
C LEU A 39 7.40 11.46 14.07
N VAL A 40 7.01 12.28 15.04
CA VAL A 40 5.61 12.40 15.45
C VAL A 40 4.91 13.35 14.48
N SER A 41 3.82 12.88 13.88
CA SER A 41 2.98 13.69 13.00
C SER A 41 2.08 14.61 13.80
N ASP A 42 2.01 15.89 13.41
CA ASP A 42 1.06 16.86 13.95
C ASP A 42 -0.36 16.70 13.36
N GLN A 43 -0.60 15.61 12.62
CA GLN A 43 -1.89 15.36 11.99
C GLN A 43 -3.00 15.10 13.00
N PRO A 44 -4.20 15.68 12.78
CA PRO A 44 -5.31 15.58 13.71
C PRO A 44 -5.95 14.18 13.75
N CYS A 45 -5.70 13.34 12.75
CA CYS A 45 -6.28 12.00 12.61
C CYS A 45 -5.21 11.00 12.15
N SER A 46 -5.28 9.76 12.64
CA SER A 46 -4.50 8.66 12.09
C SER A 46 -5.00 8.26 10.70
N LEU A 47 -4.14 7.66 9.88
CA LEU A 47 -4.53 7.10 8.59
C LEU A 47 -5.71 6.12 8.74
N GLU A 48 -5.59 5.15 9.66
CA GLU A 48 -6.65 4.17 9.91
C GLU A 48 -7.97 4.85 10.28
N GLY A 49 -7.94 5.84 11.18
CA GLY A 49 -9.15 6.56 11.58
C GLY A 49 -9.79 7.36 10.44
N LEU A 50 -9.00 7.81 9.46
CA LEU A 50 -9.56 8.41 8.23
C LEU A 50 -10.21 7.36 7.34
N LEU A 51 -9.59 6.19 7.19
CA LEU A 51 -10.14 5.09 6.37
C LEU A 51 -11.41 4.48 6.98
N GLU A 52 -11.44 4.30 8.30
CA GLU A 52 -12.64 3.88 9.03
C GLU A 52 -13.80 4.87 8.83
N ARG A 53 -13.53 6.17 8.84
CA ARG A 53 -14.57 7.18 8.56
C ARG A 53 -15.04 7.15 7.10
N ILE A 54 -14.14 6.91 6.15
CA ILE A 54 -14.50 6.75 4.73
C ILE A 54 -15.39 5.50 4.55
N GLU A 55 -15.10 4.42 5.27
CA GLU A 55 -15.93 3.21 5.33
C GLU A 55 -17.32 3.52 5.89
N GLU A 56 -17.40 4.19 7.04
CA GLU A 56 -18.65 4.57 7.69
C GLU A 56 -19.51 5.50 6.81
N ASP A 57 -18.87 6.45 6.13
CA ASP A 57 -19.51 7.38 5.18
C ASP A 57 -19.81 6.71 3.81
N ASN A 58 -19.29 5.51 3.57
CA ASN A 58 -19.33 4.77 2.30
C ASN A 58 -18.86 5.62 1.09
N ASP A 59 -17.85 6.48 1.30
CA ASP A 59 -17.33 7.43 0.29
C ASP A 59 -16.08 6.91 -0.43
N TRP A 60 -16.04 5.59 -0.68
CA TRP A 60 -14.89 4.95 -1.32
C TRP A 60 -14.66 5.42 -2.76
N ASP A 61 -15.73 5.76 -3.49
CA ASP A 61 -15.59 6.20 -4.88
C ASP A 61 -14.79 7.51 -4.94
N SER A 62 -15.09 8.46 -4.06
CA SER A 62 -14.31 9.71 -3.94
C SER A 62 -12.89 9.44 -3.45
N CYS A 63 -12.70 8.53 -2.49
CA CYS A 63 -11.38 8.16 -2.00
C CYS A 63 -10.49 7.57 -3.09
N LEU A 64 -11.01 6.65 -3.89
CA LEU A 64 -10.24 5.97 -4.93
C LEU A 64 -10.00 6.89 -6.14
N ALA A 65 -10.95 7.78 -6.46
CA ALA A 65 -10.74 8.82 -7.46
C ALA A 65 -9.63 9.80 -7.03
N MET A 66 -9.56 10.15 -5.75
CA MET A 66 -8.50 11.02 -5.22
C MET A 66 -7.09 10.45 -5.43
N PHE A 67 -6.92 9.12 -5.42
CA PHE A 67 -5.62 8.50 -5.67
C PHE A 67 -5.07 8.82 -7.07
N GLU A 68 -5.93 9.03 -8.06
CA GLU A 68 -5.50 9.40 -9.43
C GLU A 68 -4.83 10.76 -9.50
N GLU A 69 -5.10 11.63 -8.53
CA GLU A 69 -4.55 12.98 -8.43
C GLU A 69 -3.26 13.03 -7.59
N GLN A 70 -2.89 11.92 -6.94
CA GLN A 70 -1.76 11.89 -6.02
C GLN A 70 -0.43 11.55 -6.72
N PRO A 71 0.70 12.12 -6.26
CA PRO A 71 2.02 11.71 -6.72
C PRO A 71 2.30 10.24 -6.41
N LYS A 72 3.08 9.56 -7.26
CA LYS A 72 3.48 8.16 -7.04
C LYS A 72 4.12 7.91 -5.68
N VAL A 73 5.01 8.81 -5.24
CA VAL A 73 5.66 8.72 -3.93
C VAL A 73 4.62 8.69 -2.80
N TRP A 74 3.59 9.52 -2.90
CA TRP A 74 2.50 9.54 -1.93
C TRP A 74 1.74 8.20 -1.90
N LEU A 75 1.44 7.62 -3.07
CA LEU A 75 0.74 6.33 -3.16
C LEU A 75 1.57 5.18 -2.56
N LEU A 76 2.89 5.18 -2.80
CA LEU A 76 3.79 4.19 -2.21
C LEU A 76 3.87 4.35 -0.69
N SER A 77 4.08 5.56 -0.18
CA SER A 77 4.09 5.83 1.27
C SER A 77 2.74 5.51 1.93
N PHE A 78 1.62 5.78 1.26
CA PHE A 78 0.30 5.38 1.72
C PHE A 78 0.22 3.86 1.90
N SER A 79 0.67 3.09 0.90
CA SER A 79 0.64 1.63 0.95
C SER A 79 1.53 1.05 2.04
N GLU A 80 2.72 1.60 2.24
CA GLU A 80 3.65 1.18 3.30
C GLU A 80 3.09 1.40 4.71
N LYS A 81 2.27 2.44 4.90
CA LYS A 81 1.62 2.73 6.19
C LYS A 81 0.23 2.10 6.32
N LEU A 82 -0.28 1.49 5.25
CA LEU A 82 -1.61 0.92 5.23
C LEU A 82 -1.68 -0.29 6.16
N GLY A 83 -2.77 -0.37 6.93
CA GLY A 83 -3.08 -1.55 7.71
C GLY A 83 -3.36 -2.76 6.82
N ASN A 84 -3.59 -3.89 7.48
CA ASN A 84 -3.85 -5.14 6.79
C ASN A 84 -4.91 -6.02 7.47
N ILE A 85 -5.88 -5.35 8.08
CA ILE A 85 -6.88 -5.97 8.96
C ILE A 85 -8.31 -5.92 8.40
N ALA A 86 -8.49 -5.28 7.24
CA ALA A 86 -9.79 -4.95 6.68
C ALA A 86 -9.77 -5.04 5.16
N TYR A 87 -10.94 -5.31 4.58
CA TYR A 87 -11.10 -5.54 3.14
C TYR A 87 -10.75 -4.31 2.29
N TYR A 88 -11.01 -3.10 2.81
CA TYR A 88 -10.73 -1.86 2.10
C TYR A 88 -9.23 -1.59 1.94
N HIS A 89 -8.37 -2.19 2.76
CA HIS A 89 -6.92 -2.11 2.58
C HIS A 89 -6.50 -2.72 1.24
N THR A 90 -7.03 -3.90 0.93
CA THR A 90 -6.80 -4.56 -0.35
C THR A 90 -7.43 -3.77 -1.50
N LYS A 91 -8.59 -3.14 -1.28
CA LYS A 91 -9.21 -2.24 -2.29
C LYS A 91 -8.27 -1.07 -2.64
N CYS A 92 -7.70 -0.41 -1.62
CA CYS A 92 -6.74 0.67 -1.81
C CYS A 92 -5.48 0.17 -2.53
N ASN A 93 -4.90 -0.95 -2.09
CA ASN A 93 -3.71 -1.51 -2.71
C ASN A 93 -3.94 -1.88 -4.19
N MET A 94 -5.09 -2.46 -4.53
CA MET A 94 -5.44 -2.77 -5.91
C MET A 94 -5.62 -1.52 -6.77
N GLN A 95 -6.19 -0.44 -6.21
CA GLN A 95 -6.28 0.83 -6.91
C GLN A 95 -4.89 1.41 -7.17
N ILE A 96 -4.01 1.46 -6.17
CA ILE A 96 -2.63 1.94 -6.31
C ILE A 96 -1.89 1.12 -7.36
N PHE A 97 -1.99 -0.21 -7.31
CA PHE A 97 -1.41 -1.11 -8.30
C PHE A 97 -1.84 -0.76 -9.74
N SER A 98 -3.10 -0.37 -9.95
CA SER A 98 -3.59 -0.01 -11.28
C SER A 98 -3.03 1.32 -11.80
N LEU A 99 -2.59 2.21 -10.90
CA LEU A 99 -2.04 3.54 -11.21
C LEU A 99 -0.52 3.51 -11.43
N LEU A 100 0.18 2.54 -10.84
CA LEU A 100 1.62 2.37 -11.02
C LEU A 100 1.94 1.85 -12.43
N THR A 101 2.86 2.54 -13.10
CA THR A 101 3.28 2.25 -14.48
C THR A 101 4.75 1.85 -14.59
N GLU A 102 5.59 2.33 -13.68
CA GLU A 102 7.02 2.04 -13.67
C GLU A 102 7.31 0.68 -13.04
N ARG A 103 8.21 -0.07 -13.68
CA ARG A 103 8.51 -1.46 -13.27
C ARG A 103 9.06 -1.52 -11.86
N SER A 104 10.00 -0.64 -11.49
CA SER A 104 10.61 -0.58 -10.16
C SER A 104 9.56 -0.37 -9.07
N ASP A 105 8.64 0.58 -9.27
CA ASP A 105 7.59 0.92 -8.31
C ASP A 105 6.64 -0.26 -8.13
N ILE A 106 6.24 -0.90 -9.23
CA ILE A 106 5.39 -2.09 -9.19
C ILE A 106 6.08 -3.24 -8.46
N ILE A 107 7.38 -3.45 -8.69
CA ILE A 107 8.15 -4.49 -8.00
C ILE A 107 8.17 -4.21 -6.51
N ALA A 108 8.56 -2.99 -6.09
CA ALA A 108 8.62 -2.58 -4.69
C ALA A 108 7.25 -2.76 -4.01
N PHE A 109 6.19 -2.30 -4.66
CA PHE A 109 4.83 -2.39 -4.17
C PHE A 109 4.34 -3.85 -3.99
N LEU A 110 4.73 -4.75 -4.90
CA LEU A 110 4.27 -6.14 -4.85
C LEU A 110 5.07 -7.03 -3.88
N GLN A 111 6.13 -6.55 -3.25
CA GLN A 111 6.97 -7.37 -2.36
C GLN A 111 6.21 -7.93 -1.15
N ASP A 112 5.16 -7.25 -0.71
CA ASP A 112 4.31 -7.67 0.42
C ASP A 112 2.89 -8.06 -0.02
N ALA A 113 2.64 -8.26 -1.32
CA ALA A 113 1.29 -8.54 -1.83
C ALA A 113 0.69 -9.85 -1.30
N ASP A 114 1.51 -10.84 -0.98
CA ASP A 114 1.06 -12.09 -0.35
C ASP A 114 0.64 -11.91 1.11
N ARG A 115 1.03 -10.80 1.73
CA ARG A 115 0.64 -10.45 3.09
C ARG A 115 -0.67 -9.70 3.13
N TRP A 116 -1.16 -9.09 2.05
CA TRP A 116 -2.39 -8.29 2.07
C TRP A 116 -3.62 -9.05 2.60
N PHE A 117 -4.69 -8.32 2.92
CA PHE A 117 -5.89 -8.85 3.53
C PHE A 117 -6.72 -9.55 2.46
N TRP A 118 -6.52 -10.86 2.33
CA TRP A 118 -7.18 -11.68 1.33
C TRP A 118 -8.40 -12.41 1.92
N ASP A 119 -9.60 -11.98 1.55
CA ASP A 119 -10.85 -12.63 1.92
C ASP A 119 -11.64 -13.09 0.68
N ILE A 120 -12.80 -13.69 0.91
CA ILE A 120 -13.65 -14.22 -0.17
C ILE A 120 -14.11 -13.10 -1.13
N SER A 121 -14.19 -11.85 -0.67
CA SER A 121 -14.69 -10.72 -1.45
C SER A 121 -13.66 -10.16 -2.43
N ASN A 122 -12.36 -10.41 -2.22
CA ASN A 122 -11.28 -9.78 -3.00
C ASN A 122 -10.25 -10.77 -3.61
N ARG A 123 -10.25 -12.05 -3.21
CA ARG A 123 -9.32 -13.08 -3.71
C ARG A 123 -9.36 -13.31 -5.23
N GLN A 124 -10.45 -12.98 -5.91
CA GLN A 124 -10.54 -13.02 -7.37
C GLN A 124 -9.54 -12.08 -8.07
N MET A 125 -8.94 -11.14 -7.34
CA MET A 125 -7.88 -10.25 -7.86
C MET A 125 -6.50 -10.91 -7.89
N ILE A 126 -6.28 -11.97 -7.11
CA ILE A 126 -4.98 -12.65 -7.02
C ILE A 126 -4.45 -13.12 -8.39
N PRO A 127 -5.25 -13.73 -9.29
CA PRO A 127 -4.78 -14.10 -10.63
C PRO A 127 -4.23 -12.93 -11.46
N VAL A 128 -4.76 -11.71 -11.27
CA VAL A 128 -4.28 -10.51 -11.96
C VAL A 128 -2.85 -10.17 -11.50
N LEU A 129 -2.62 -10.24 -10.19
CA LEU A 129 -1.29 -10.01 -9.60
C LEU A 129 -0.29 -11.08 -10.04
N ILE A 130 -0.68 -12.36 -9.99
CA ILE A 130 0.16 -13.48 -10.44
C ILE A 130 0.59 -13.28 -11.89
N LYS A 131 -0.36 -12.96 -12.78
CA LYS A 131 -0.06 -12.73 -14.20
C LYS A 131 0.89 -11.55 -14.39
N LYS A 132 0.74 -10.48 -13.62
CA LYS A 132 1.69 -9.35 -13.66
C LYS A 132 3.07 -9.79 -13.20
N ILE A 133 3.18 -10.48 -12.07
CA ILE A 133 4.46 -10.99 -11.57
C ILE A 133 5.13 -11.91 -12.60
N GLU A 134 4.38 -12.84 -13.19
CA GLU A 134 4.88 -13.71 -14.26
C GLU A 134 5.42 -12.94 -15.45
N SER A 135 4.69 -11.92 -15.92
CA SER A 135 5.18 -11.07 -17.00
C SER A 135 6.48 -10.36 -16.62
N MET A 136 6.62 -9.90 -15.38
CA MET A 136 7.85 -9.23 -14.92
C MET A 136 9.04 -10.19 -14.80
N LEU A 137 8.79 -11.46 -14.45
CA LEU A 137 9.80 -12.52 -14.37
C LEU A 137 10.20 -13.09 -15.74
N THR A 138 9.31 -13.06 -16.72
CA THR A 138 9.53 -13.66 -18.06
C THR A 138 10.12 -12.71 -19.08
N HIS A 139 10.06 -11.38 -18.87
CA HIS A 139 10.68 -10.43 -19.80
C HIS A 139 12.19 -10.67 -19.91
N HIS A 140 12.67 -10.79 -21.16
CA HIS A 140 13.99 -11.23 -21.64
C HIS A 140 15.24 -10.45 -21.16
N TYR A 141 15.12 -9.69 -20.09
CA TYR A 141 16.22 -9.03 -19.39
C TYR A 141 16.40 -9.66 -18.00
N SER A 142 16.29 -10.98 -17.86
CA SER A 142 16.49 -11.64 -16.55
C SER A 142 17.86 -11.27 -15.97
N ASP A 143 18.88 -11.16 -16.82
CA ASP A 143 20.23 -10.76 -16.41
C ASP A 143 20.32 -9.32 -15.91
N ASP A 144 19.47 -8.40 -16.38
CA ASP A 144 19.46 -7.02 -15.88
C ASP A 144 18.51 -6.85 -14.70
N LEU A 145 17.42 -7.62 -14.66
CA LEU A 145 16.53 -7.70 -13.49
C LEU A 145 17.27 -8.29 -12.29
N GLU A 146 18.02 -9.38 -12.45
CA GLU A 146 18.81 -10.02 -11.38
C GLU A 146 19.99 -9.15 -10.92
N LYS A 147 20.44 -8.20 -11.75
CA LYS A 147 21.42 -7.18 -11.34
C LYS A 147 20.80 -6.04 -10.54
N GLU A 148 19.53 -5.72 -10.79
CA GLU A 148 18.82 -4.60 -10.16
C GLU A 148 18.00 -5.03 -8.92
N PHE A 149 17.47 -6.25 -8.91
CA PHE A 149 16.54 -6.76 -7.89
C PHE A 149 16.68 -8.27 -7.67
N ASP A 150 16.54 -8.69 -6.40
CA ASP A 150 16.44 -10.12 -6.07
C ASP A 150 15.09 -10.70 -6.52
N THR A 151 15.11 -11.39 -7.65
CA THR A 151 13.93 -12.02 -8.27
C THR A 151 13.32 -13.13 -7.42
N SER A 152 14.04 -13.63 -6.40
CA SER A 152 13.54 -14.63 -5.46
C SER A 152 12.37 -14.10 -4.63
N ILE A 153 12.33 -12.78 -4.38
CA ILE A 153 11.24 -12.13 -3.64
C ILE A 153 9.93 -12.26 -4.41
N LEU A 154 9.90 -11.81 -5.68
CA LEU A 154 8.71 -11.91 -6.52
C LEU A 154 8.28 -13.36 -6.78
N THR A 155 9.26 -14.26 -6.91
CA THR A 155 8.99 -15.69 -7.04
C THR A 155 8.30 -16.25 -5.80
N THR A 156 8.75 -15.85 -4.60
CA THR A 156 8.16 -16.27 -3.32
C THR A 156 6.74 -15.72 -3.16
N VAL A 157 6.55 -14.42 -3.42
CA VAL A 157 5.23 -13.77 -3.40
C VAL A 157 4.26 -14.49 -4.32
N LYS A 158 4.67 -14.77 -5.57
CA LYS A 158 3.85 -15.51 -6.54
C LYS A 158 3.39 -16.86 -5.98
N LEU A 159 4.32 -17.65 -5.44
CA LEU A 159 4.01 -18.98 -4.90
C LEU A 159 3.06 -18.90 -3.71
N ASN A 160 3.21 -17.89 -2.84
CA ASN A 160 2.32 -17.69 -1.69
C ASN A 160 0.92 -17.26 -2.15
N LEU A 161 0.83 -16.34 -3.12
CA LEU A 161 -0.44 -15.95 -3.74
C LEU A 161 -1.15 -17.14 -4.41
N GLU A 162 -0.42 -17.99 -5.13
CA GLU A 162 -1.00 -19.21 -5.70
C GLU A 162 -1.57 -20.16 -4.63
N ARG A 163 -0.89 -20.32 -3.49
CA ARG A 163 -1.38 -21.13 -2.38
C ARG A 163 -2.65 -20.54 -1.78
N LEU A 164 -2.67 -19.23 -1.53
CA LEU A 164 -3.84 -18.51 -1.04
C LEU A 164 -5.04 -18.70 -1.97
N TYR A 165 -4.82 -18.65 -3.29
CA TYR A 165 -5.88 -18.86 -4.27
C TYR A 165 -6.37 -20.31 -4.38
N LYS A 166 -5.49 -21.30 -4.17
CA LYS A 166 -5.81 -22.73 -4.26
C LYS A 166 -6.53 -23.28 -3.02
N LEU A 167 -6.29 -22.73 -1.83
CA LEU A 167 -6.81 -23.25 -0.56
C LEU A 167 -8.34 -23.33 -0.44
N ASP A 168 -9.11 -22.58 -1.24
CA ASP A 168 -10.59 -22.59 -1.23
C ASP A 168 -11.22 -23.08 -2.54
N ASN A 169 -10.43 -23.37 -3.57
CA ASN A 169 -10.91 -23.97 -4.83
C ASN A 169 -10.81 -25.51 -4.85
N GLY A 170 -10.50 -26.11 -3.70
CA GLY A 170 -10.31 -27.54 -3.50
C GLY A 170 -11.30 -28.13 -2.49
#